data_AF-W0PGD9-F1
#
_entry.id   AF-W0PGD9-F1
#
_cell.length_a   1.000
_cell.length_b   1.000
_cell.length_c   1.000
_cell.angle_alpha   90.00
_cell.angle_beta   90.00
_cell.angle_gamma   90.00
#
_symmetry.space_group_name_H-M   'P 1'
#
loop_
_entity.id
_entity.type
_entity.pdbx_description
1 polymer ?
#
loop_
_entity_poly.entity_id
_entity_poly.type
_entity_poly.pdbx_seq_one_letter_code
_entity_poly.pdbx_strand_id
1 'polypeptide(L)'
;MRTFIAVPALLPAIAAGSSVARASTGPDLTLAAATMGLISANVCALMPETTEGPYYIDPRLVRQDITEGRKGIPLRMQIQVVSADCRPLKDARVDIWQCDAEGNYSGYANMGSKRDNDTTGQTFLRGTQMTDANGIATFDTIYPGWYRGRTAHVHYKVFLNEKTVLTSQIFFPDALSEYIYLQSPEYKREGERDTVNSIDGIAAQAGEGSYCAIREQKDRYSAALVVGIDPAAEWKEQNQGMNGTPSGAPGGKSDEGRPGAGQMAAGANGKPPSDTPPAGPPPQGLSGRGGPPSRRDDNTRMFPGA
;
A
#
# COMPACT_ATOMS: atom_id res chain seq x y z
N MET A 1 -19.47 -22.66 -86.20
CA MET A 1 -19.06 -21.62 -85.22
C MET A 1 -19.74 -21.93 -83.90
N ARG A 2 -18.97 -22.37 -82.90
CA ARG A 2 -19.46 -22.59 -81.52
C ARG A 2 -19.01 -21.40 -80.68
N THR A 3 -19.96 -20.64 -80.15
CA THR A 3 -19.70 -19.49 -79.27
C THR A 3 -19.83 -19.95 -77.83
N PHE A 4 -18.73 -19.90 -77.07
CA PHE A 4 -18.68 -20.19 -75.64
C PHE A 4 -19.04 -18.92 -74.84
N ILE A 5 -19.91 -19.08 -73.84
CA ILE A 5 -20.22 -18.09 -72.82
C ILE A 5 -19.16 -18.20 -71.72
N ALA A 6 -18.48 -17.09 -71.41
CA ALA A 6 -17.56 -17.00 -70.27
C ALA A 6 -18.33 -16.59 -69.00
N VAL A 7 -18.20 -17.39 -67.94
CA VAL A 7 -18.65 -17.04 -66.58
C VAL A 7 -17.41 -16.63 -65.78
N PRO A 8 -17.38 -15.46 -65.11
CA PRO A 8 -16.23 -15.08 -64.30
C PRO A 8 -16.25 -15.85 -62.97
N ALA A 9 -15.11 -16.47 -62.63
CA ALA A 9 -14.89 -17.10 -61.33
C ALA A 9 -14.62 -16.03 -60.26
N LEU A 10 -15.48 -15.96 -59.24
CA LEU A 10 -15.19 -15.22 -58.01
C LEU A 10 -14.17 -16.00 -57.17
N LEU A 11 -13.03 -15.38 -56.89
CA LEU A 11 -12.09 -15.83 -55.85
C LEU A 11 -12.66 -15.45 -54.47
N PRO A 12 -12.64 -16.34 -53.46
CA PRO A 12 -12.98 -15.97 -52.10
C PRO A 12 -11.84 -15.16 -51.49
N ALA A 13 -12.15 -13.94 -51.03
CA ALA A 13 -11.25 -13.15 -50.21
C ALA A 13 -11.04 -13.85 -48.85
N ILE A 14 -9.80 -14.24 -48.56
CA ILE A 14 -9.39 -14.72 -47.24
C ILE A 14 -9.40 -13.50 -46.32
N ALA A 15 -10.42 -13.38 -45.47
CA ALA A 15 -10.40 -12.46 -44.34
C ALA A 15 -9.38 -12.98 -43.33
N ALA A 16 -8.24 -12.30 -43.23
CA ALA A 16 -7.31 -12.48 -42.11
C ALA A 16 -8.04 -12.04 -40.84
N GLY A 17 -8.52 -13.02 -40.06
CA GLY A 17 -9.06 -12.76 -38.74
C GLY A 17 -7.94 -12.25 -37.84
N SER A 18 -8.02 -10.99 -37.44
CA SER A 18 -7.18 -10.45 -36.37
C SER A 18 -7.47 -11.24 -35.10
N SER A 19 -6.53 -12.12 -34.72
CA SER A 19 -6.54 -12.80 -33.44
C SER A 19 -6.42 -11.74 -32.35
N VAL A 20 -7.55 -11.36 -31.75
CA VAL A 20 -7.54 -10.61 -30.49
C VAL A 20 -6.87 -11.53 -29.48
N ALA A 21 -5.67 -11.18 -29.04
CA ALA A 21 -5.01 -11.86 -27.93
C ALA A 21 -5.94 -11.75 -26.72
N ARG A 22 -6.60 -12.86 -26.36
CA ARG A 22 -7.34 -12.95 -25.11
C ARG A 22 -6.31 -12.75 -23.99
N ALA A 23 -6.52 -11.75 -23.15
CA ALA A 23 -5.84 -11.69 -21.85
C ALA A 23 -6.16 -13.01 -21.11
N SER A 24 -5.15 -13.86 -20.97
CA SER A 24 -5.29 -15.20 -20.39
C SER A 24 -5.37 -15.08 -18.88
N THR A 25 -6.54 -14.85 -18.31
CA THR A 25 -6.77 -15.02 -16.87
C THR A 25 -7.08 -16.49 -16.59
N GLY A 26 -6.04 -17.29 -16.30
CA GLY A 26 -6.19 -18.74 -16.18
C GLY A 26 -5.01 -19.48 -15.52
N PRO A 27 -5.13 -20.81 -15.32
CA PRO A 27 -4.11 -21.68 -14.72
C PRO A 27 -2.75 -21.60 -15.43
N ASP A 28 -2.72 -21.20 -16.70
CA ASP A 28 -1.50 -21.04 -17.49
C ASP A 28 -0.58 -19.93 -16.96
N LEU A 29 -1.13 -18.80 -16.49
CA LEU A 29 -0.33 -17.75 -15.86
C LEU A 29 0.22 -18.19 -14.50
N THR A 30 -0.56 -18.97 -13.75
CA THR A 30 -0.13 -19.49 -12.45
C THR A 30 0.98 -20.53 -12.62
N LEU A 31 0.88 -21.39 -13.64
CA LEU A 31 1.91 -22.36 -13.96
C LEU A 31 3.17 -21.68 -14.48
N ALA A 32 3.05 -20.70 -15.39
CA ALA A 32 4.18 -19.92 -15.89
C ALA A 32 4.90 -19.19 -14.74
N ALA A 33 4.15 -18.50 -13.88
CA ALA A 33 4.68 -17.85 -12.68
C ALA A 33 5.42 -18.85 -11.78
N ALA A 34 4.83 -20.01 -11.50
CA ALA A 34 5.47 -21.05 -10.70
C ALA A 34 6.75 -21.59 -11.35
N THR A 35 6.79 -21.78 -12.67
CA THR A 35 8.02 -22.22 -13.37
C THR A 35 9.14 -21.18 -13.31
N MET A 36 8.80 -19.90 -13.15
CA MET A 36 9.75 -18.81 -12.93
C MET A 36 10.08 -18.59 -11.45
N GLY A 37 9.54 -19.41 -10.55
CA GLY A 37 9.73 -19.28 -9.11
C GLY A 37 8.97 -18.12 -8.48
N LEU A 38 7.94 -17.58 -9.14
CA LEU A 38 7.17 -16.44 -8.65
C LEU A 38 6.11 -16.87 -7.62
N ILE A 39 5.96 -16.10 -6.54
CA ILE A 39 5.01 -16.36 -5.45
C ILE A 39 3.56 -15.94 -5.79
N SER A 40 3.40 -15.20 -6.88
CA SER A 40 2.10 -14.75 -7.38
C SER A 40 2.15 -14.60 -8.90
N ALA A 41 1.03 -14.86 -9.57
CA ALA A 41 0.90 -14.75 -11.03
C ALA A 41 0.65 -13.32 -11.51
N ASN A 42 0.43 -12.39 -10.57
CA ASN A 42 -0.15 -11.09 -10.88
C ASN A 42 0.84 -10.16 -11.60
N VAL A 43 2.15 -10.38 -11.46
CA VAL A 43 3.15 -9.43 -11.93
C VAL A 43 4.49 -10.10 -12.21
N CYS A 44 4.99 -9.89 -13.43
CA CYS A 44 6.41 -9.70 -13.66
C CYS A 44 6.60 -8.49 -14.59
N ALA A 45 6.50 -7.31 -14.00
CA ALA A 45 6.71 -6.04 -14.67
C ALA A 45 7.40 -5.08 -13.70
N LEU A 46 8.09 -4.08 -14.25
CA LEU A 46 8.66 -3.01 -13.44
C LEU A 46 7.54 -2.29 -12.70
N MET A 47 7.69 -2.20 -11.38
CA MET A 47 6.71 -1.55 -10.52
C MET A 47 6.86 -0.04 -10.60
N PRO A 48 5.75 0.71 -10.72
CA PRO A 48 5.81 2.16 -10.70
C PRO A 48 6.21 2.66 -9.31
N GLU A 49 7.05 3.70 -9.30
CA GLU A 49 7.34 4.48 -8.11
C GLU A 49 6.08 5.25 -7.68
N THR A 50 5.82 5.27 -6.37
CA THR A 50 4.80 6.14 -5.77
C THR A 50 5.38 6.95 -4.63
N THR A 51 4.63 7.95 -4.16
CA THR A 51 5.09 8.81 -3.07
C THR A 51 5.44 8.00 -1.82
N GLU A 52 6.61 8.32 -1.24
CA GLU A 52 7.04 7.80 0.07
C GLU A 52 6.08 8.20 1.18
N GLY A 53 5.46 9.39 1.03
CA GLY A 53 4.66 10.01 2.08
C GLY A 53 5.51 10.50 3.25
N PRO A 54 4.90 11.21 4.22
CA PRO A 54 5.64 11.87 5.30
C PRO A 54 6.07 10.90 6.42
N TYR A 55 5.75 9.60 6.30
CA TYR A 55 5.82 8.63 7.39
C TYR A 55 7.01 7.69 7.31
N TYR A 56 7.91 7.85 6.34
CA TYR A 56 9.11 7.04 6.27
C TYR A 56 10.12 7.51 7.33
N ILE A 57 10.54 6.54 8.14
CA ILE A 57 11.69 6.63 9.04
C ILE A 57 12.48 5.37 8.69
N ASP A 58 13.73 5.52 8.28
CA ASP A 58 14.63 4.38 8.04
C ASP A 58 14.60 3.50 9.29
N PRO A 59 13.93 2.33 9.23
CA PRO A 59 13.66 1.59 10.44
C PRO A 59 14.97 1.04 10.99
N ARG A 60 15.85 0.51 10.13
CA ARG A 60 17.03 -0.30 10.54
C ARG A 60 16.66 -1.39 11.56
N LEU A 61 15.40 -1.84 11.54
CA LEU A 61 14.85 -2.84 12.44
C LEU A 61 14.75 -4.15 11.69
N VAL A 62 15.83 -4.93 11.69
CA VAL A 62 15.83 -6.26 11.05
C VAL A 62 15.00 -7.21 11.89
N ARG A 63 13.75 -7.44 11.48
CA ARG A 63 12.79 -8.30 12.18
C ARG A 63 11.66 -8.73 11.26
N GLN A 64 11.22 -9.97 11.44
CA GLN A 64 10.09 -10.53 10.69
C GLN A 64 8.75 -10.11 11.32
N ASP A 65 8.58 -10.29 12.63
CA ASP A 65 7.40 -9.79 13.34
C ASP A 65 7.56 -8.30 13.64
N ILE A 66 6.74 -7.49 12.99
CA ILE A 66 6.73 -6.03 13.14
C ILE A 66 5.57 -5.54 13.99
N THR A 67 4.72 -6.44 14.52
CA THR A 67 3.46 -6.07 15.15
C THR A 67 3.64 -5.22 16.40
N GLU A 68 4.69 -5.49 17.20
CA GLU A 68 4.88 -4.92 18.54
C GLU A 68 3.61 -4.98 19.40
N GLY A 69 2.83 -6.07 19.27
CA GLY A 69 1.59 -6.26 20.03
C GLY A 69 0.42 -5.36 19.62
N ARG A 70 0.52 -4.63 18.49
CA ARG A 70 -0.62 -3.88 17.95
C ARG A 70 -1.76 -4.84 17.63
N LYS A 71 -2.96 -4.48 18.10
CA LYS A 71 -4.19 -5.23 17.82
C LYS A 71 -4.56 -5.09 16.35
N GLY A 72 -5.01 -6.18 15.75
CA GLY A 72 -5.48 -6.25 14.38
C GLY A 72 -5.59 -7.68 13.90
N ILE A 73 -6.08 -7.85 12.67
CA ILE A 73 -6.17 -9.16 12.03
C ILE A 73 -4.76 -9.57 11.59
N PRO A 74 -4.23 -10.73 12.01
CA PRO A 74 -2.89 -11.16 11.60
C PRO A 74 -2.73 -11.27 10.08
N LEU A 75 -1.62 -10.76 9.57
CA LEU A 75 -1.29 -10.75 8.14
C LEU A 75 0.18 -11.16 7.96
N ARG A 76 0.42 -12.19 7.16
CA ARG A 76 1.74 -12.49 6.62
C ARG A 76 1.90 -11.79 5.28
N MET A 77 2.84 -10.86 5.19
CA MET A 77 3.18 -10.13 3.96
C MET A 77 4.44 -10.72 3.34
N GLN A 78 4.36 -11.14 2.09
CA GLN A 78 5.50 -11.62 1.30
C GLN A 78 5.71 -10.73 0.09
N ILE A 79 6.91 -10.17 -0.01
CA ILE A 79 7.34 -9.34 -1.13
C ILE A 79 8.47 -10.09 -1.83
N GLN A 80 8.25 -10.50 -3.08
CA GLN A 80 9.28 -11.10 -3.89
C GLN A 80 9.88 -10.07 -4.84
N VAL A 81 11.16 -9.77 -4.67
CA VAL A 81 11.89 -8.84 -5.51
C VAL A 81 12.50 -9.60 -6.69
N VAL A 82 12.21 -9.12 -7.90
CA VAL A 82 12.74 -9.68 -9.15
C VAL A 82 13.34 -8.57 -10.03
N SER A 83 14.28 -8.94 -10.89
CA SER A 83 14.77 -8.06 -11.96
C SER A 83 13.71 -7.86 -13.06
N ALA A 84 14.00 -6.94 -14.00
CA ALA A 84 13.17 -6.69 -15.18
C ALA A 84 12.89 -7.94 -16.03
N ASP A 85 13.76 -8.95 -15.98
CA ASP A 85 13.61 -10.24 -16.67
C ASP A 85 13.11 -11.38 -15.74
N CYS A 86 12.40 -11.03 -14.67
CA CYS A 86 11.73 -11.94 -13.74
C CYS A 86 12.64 -12.84 -12.90
N ARG A 87 13.93 -12.54 -12.77
CA ARG A 87 14.83 -13.34 -11.94
C ARG A 87 14.76 -12.89 -10.49
N PRO A 88 14.57 -13.80 -9.53
CA PRO A 88 14.66 -13.48 -8.12
C PRO A 88 15.98 -12.81 -7.73
N LEU A 89 15.87 -11.74 -6.93
CA LEU A 89 17.02 -11.00 -6.42
C LEU A 89 17.21 -11.28 -4.94
N LYS A 90 18.24 -12.09 -4.62
CA LYS A 90 18.69 -12.38 -3.26
C LYS A 90 19.42 -11.17 -2.66
N ASP A 91 19.39 -11.06 -1.32
CA ASP A 91 20.13 -10.05 -0.54
C ASP A 91 19.73 -8.60 -0.87
N ALA A 92 18.55 -8.39 -1.46
CA ALA A 92 17.93 -7.08 -1.55
C ALA A 92 17.32 -6.73 -0.19
N ARG A 93 17.54 -5.51 0.28
CA ARG A 93 16.89 -5.03 1.49
C ARG A 93 15.50 -4.54 1.13
N VAL A 94 14.51 -4.97 1.90
CA VAL A 94 13.12 -4.51 1.82
C VAL A 94 12.75 -3.92 3.17
N ASP A 95 12.33 -2.66 3.15
CA ASP A 95 11.70 -2.02 4.29
C ASP A 95 10.20 -1.92 4.05
N ILE A 96 9.40 -2.14 5.09
CA ILE A 96 7.96 -1.86 5.07
C ILE A 96 7.54 -1.00 6.25
N TRP A 97 6.51 -0.20 6.03
CA TRP A 97 5.81 0.54 7.08
C TRP A 97 4.32 0.68 6.74
N GLN A 98 3.47 0.70 7.76
CA GLN A 98 2.03 0.88 7.60
C GLN A 98 1.41 1.54 8.84
N CYS A 99 0.16 1.95 8.71
CA CYS A 99 -0.65 2.33 9.86
C CYS A 99 -1.19 1.10 10.60
N ASP A 100 -1.58 1.32 11.86
CA ASP A 100 -2.31 0.36 12.67
C ASP A 100 -3.79 0.23 12.26
N ALA A 101 -4.54 -0.64 12.95
CA ALA A 101 -5.98 -0.85 12.73
C ALA A 101 -6.84 0.42 12.92
N GLU A 102 -6.32 1.45 13.61
CA GLU A 102 -6.96 2.75 13.85
C GLU A 102 -6.46 3.86 12.90
N GLY A 103 -5.53 3.56 12.00
CA GLY A 103 -5.03 4.50 11.00
C GLY A 103 -3.90 5.40 11.49
N ASN A 104 -3.18 4.99 12.54
CA ASN A 104 -2.05 5.73 13.07
C ASN A 104 -0.71 5.09 12.69
N TYR A 105 0.27 5.93 12.36
CA TYR A 105 1.65 5.53 12.13
C TYR A 105 2.46 5.69 13.41
N SER A 106 3.45 4.82 13.62
CA SER A 106 4.43 4.95 14.71
C SER A 106 5.47 6.03 14.40
N GLY A 107 6.00 6.68 15.45
CA GLY A 107 7.11 7.64 15.36
C GLY A 107 6.69 9.10 15.26
N TYR A 108 5.39 9.42 15.30
CA TYR A 108 4.88 10.77 15.06
C TYR A 108 3.88 11.23 16.13
N ALA A 109 3.89 12.52 16.41
CA ALA A 109 2.89 13.20 17.23
C ALA A 109 1.83 13.90 16.35
N ASN A 110 0.56 13.82 16.74
CA ASN A 110 -0.58 14.47 16.11
C ASN A 110 -0.76 14.11 14.62
N MET A 111 -0.43 12.87 14.25
CA MET A 111 -0.57 12.34 12.89
C MET A 111 -1.33 11.01 12.87
N GLY A 112 -2.01 10.74 11.75
CA GLY A 112 -2.90 9.59 11.61
C GLY A 112 -4.36 10.00 11.52
N SER A 113 -5.27 9.07 11.84
CA SER A 113 -6.70 9.24 11.57
C SER A 113 -7.35 10.36 12.39
N LYS A 114 -6.98 10.51 13.66
CA LYS A 114 -7.59 11.49 14.58
C LYS A 114 -6.72 12.72 14.87
N ARG A 115 -5.41 12.64 14.57
CA ARG A 115 -4.43 13.71 14.80
C ARG A 115 -4.35 14.21 16.24
N ASP A 116 -4.71 13.37 17.20
CA ASP A 116 -4.75 13.63 18.64
C ASP A 116 -3.91 12.63 19.45
N ASN A 117 -3.16 11.76 18.76
CA ASN A 117 -2.32 10.72 19.32
C ASN A 117 -0.83 11.09 19.24
N ASP A 118 -0.05 10.64 20.23
CA ASP A 118 1.41 10.75 20.21
C ASP A 118 2.05 9.35 20.23
N THR A 119 2.74 9.03 19.14
CA THR A 119 3.47 7.76 18.97
C THR A 119 4.97 7.99 18.82
N THR A 120 5.46 9.16 19.21
CA THR A 120 6.88 9.51 19.16
C THR A 120 7.71 8.46 19.91
N GLY A 121 8.80 8.01 19.29
CA GLY A 121 9.70 6.98 19.84
C GLY A 121 9.17 5.54 19.74
N GLN A 122 7.93 5.33 19.29
CA GLN A 122 7.41 3.99 19.00
C GLN A 122 7.80 3.56 17.59
N THR A 123 7.89 2.26 17.37
CA THR A 123 8.37 1.69 16.10
C THR A 123 7.46 0.61 15.53
N PHE A 124 6.28 0.38 16.11
CA PHE A 124 5.34 -0.64 15.66
C PHE A 124 5.06 -0.56 14.15
N LEU A 125 4.81 -1.72 13.54
CA LEU A 125 4.44 -1.88 12.15
C LEU A 125 5.44 -1.29 11.15
N ARG A 126 6.72 -1.34 11.54
CA ARG A 126 7.88 -1.03 10.70
C ARG A 126 8.90 -2.16 10.77
N GLY A 127 9.54 -2.50 9.67
CA GLY A 127 10.62 -3.48 9.69
C GLY A 127 11.43 -3.53 8.41
N THR A 128 12.58 -4.18 8.54
CA THR A 128 13.53 -4.46 7.47
C THR A 128 13.72 -5.96 7.37
N GLN A 129 13.70 -6.48 6.14
CA GLN A 129 14.09 -7.86 5.85
C GLN A 129 14.99 -7.90 4.62
N MET A 130 15.91 -8.86 4.60
CA MET A 130 16.67 -9.18 3.38
C MET A 130 15.93 -10.26 2.61
N THR A 131 15.93 -10.18 1.29
CA THR A 131 15.36 -11.21 0.44
C THR A 131 16.19 -12.48 0.48
N ASP A 132 15.51 -13.63 0.56
CA ASP A 132 16.14 -14.94 0.51
C ASP A 132 16.61 -15.33 -0.91
N ALA A 133 17.06 -16.58 -1.09
CA ALA A 133 17.51 -17.09 -2.39
C ALA A 133 16.42 -17.09 -3.48
N ASN A 134 15.14 -17.05 -3.09
CA ASN A 134 14.01 -16.93 -3.99
C ASN A 134 13.56 -15.48 -4.16
N GLY A 135 14.34 -14.51 -3.66
CA GLY A 135 14.02 -13.10 -3.73
C GLY A 135 12.92 -12.66 -2.76
N ILE A 136 12.58 -13.46 -1.75
CA ILE A 136 11.42 -13.22 -0.89
C ILE A 136 11.84 -12.58 0.43
N ALA A 137 11.24 -11.43 0.76
CA ALA A 137 11.20 -10.85 2.08
C ALA A 137 9.83 -11.15 2.72
N THR A 138 9.81 -11.72 3.93
CA THR A 138 8.58 -12.08 4.66
C THR A 138 8.47 -11.28 5.95
N PHE A 139 7.28 -10.76 6.22
CA PHE A 139 6.94 -10.03 7.43
C PHE A 139 5.65 -10.60 8.05
N ASP A 140 5.60 -10.68 9.37
CA ASP A 140 4.39 -10.91 10.13
C ASP A 140 3.93 -9.55 10.71
N THR A 141 2.72 -9.13 10.32
CA THR A 141 2.12 -7.83 10.62
C THR A 141 0.61 -8.00 10.89
N ILE A 142 -0.13 -6.90 10.93
CA ILE A 142 -1.60 -6.88 10.92
C ILE A 142 -2.13 -6.32 9.60
N TYR A 143 -3.36 -6.65 9.24
CA TYR A 143 -4.05 -6.00 8.12
C TYR A 143 -4.08 -4.48 8.35
N PRO A 144 -3.71 -3.63 7.37
CA PRO A 144 -3.64 -2.19 7.59
C PRO A 144 -5.02 -1.61 7.83
N GLY A 145 -5.10 -0.59 8.69
CA GLY A 145 -6.27 0.27 8.75
C GLY A 145 -6.30 1.25 7.57
N TRP A 146 -7.16 2.27 7.69
CA TRP A 146 -7.24 3.38 6.76
C TRP A 146 -7.09 4.71 7.49
N TYR A 147 -6.89 5.81 6.76
CA TYR A 147 -6.99 7.17 7.29
C TYR A 147 -7.53 8.09 6.19
N ARG A 148 -8.07 9.24 6.60
CA ARG A 148 -8.81 10.14 5.71
C ARG A 148 -8.06 10.41 4.40
N GLY A 149 -8.75 10.20 3.27
CA GLY A 149 -8.21 10.45 1.93
C GLY A 149 -7.34 9.33 1.37
N ARG A 150 -7.21 8.19 2.06
CA ARG A 150 -6.37 7.06 1.63
C ARG A 150 -7.07 5.72 1.76
N THR A 151 -6.89 4.87 0.76
CA THR A 151 -7.29 3.45 0.79
C THR A 151 -6.38 2.62 1.71
N ALA A 152 -6.70 1.35 1.97
CA ALA A 152 -5.86 0.44 2.74
C ALA A 152 -4.54 0.16 2.01
N HIS A 153 -3.39 0.37 2.65
CA HIS A 153 -2.09 0.19 2.02
C HIS A 153 -0.96 -0.18 2.99
N VAL A 154 0.08 -0.81 2.45
CA VAL A 154 1.40 -1.00 3.09
C VAL A 154 2.43 -0.32 2.21
N HIS A 155 3.26 0.54 2.77
CA HIS A 155 4.39 1.10 2.04
C HIS A 155 5.55 0.11 2.01
N TYR A 156 6.35 0.17 0.95
CA TYR A 156 7.60 -0.55 0.88
C TYR A 156 8.69 0.24 0.16
N LYS A 157 9.94 -0.08 0.51
CA LYS A 157 11.14 0.47 -0.11
C LYS A 157 12.15 -0.64 -0.34
N VAL A 158 12.71 -0.71 -1.54
CA VAL A 158 13.70 -1.71 -1.94
C VAL A 158 15.05 -1.05 -2.11
N PHE A 159 16.09 -1.68 -1.57
CA PHE A 159 17.46 -1.26 -1.73
C PHE A 159 18.33 -2.38 -2.30
N LEU A 160 19.24 -2.00 -3.18
CA LEU A 160 20.35 -2.83 -3.65
C LEU A 160 21.65 -2.14 -3.26
N ASN A 161 22.55 -2.84 -2.55
CA ASN A 161 23.82 -2.28 -2.07
C ASN A 161 23.63 -0.91 -1.38
N GLU A 162 22.66 -0.84 -0.46
CA GLU A 162 22.27 0.38 0.29
C GLU A 162 21.67 1.52 -0.54
N LYS A 163 21.62 1.41 -1.88
CA LYS A 163 20.97 2.37 -2.76
C LYS A 163 19.48 2.05 -2.88
N THR A 164 18.63 3.04 -2.65
CA THR A 164 17.20 2.93 -2.96
C THR A 164 17.00 2.81 -4.46
N VAL A 165 16.29 1.76 -4.87
CA VAL A 165 15.92 1.49 -6.27
C VAL A 165 14.43 1.61 -6.52
N LEU A 166 13.60 1.50 -5.48
CA LEU A 166 12.15 1.65 -5.59
C LEU A 166 11.54 2.04 -4.24
N THR A 167 10.66 3.03 -4.25
CA THR A 167 9.69 3.29 -3.19
C THR A 167 8.30 3.16 -3.79
N SER A 168 7.44 2.34 -3.19
CA SER A 168 6.05 2.26 -3.64
C SER A 168 5.10 1.75 -2.55
N GLN A 169 3.88 1.38 -2.93
CA GLN A 169 2.81 0.98 -2.03
C GLN A 169 2.09 -0.27 -2.53
N ILE A 170 1.66 -1.11 -1.59
CA ILE A 170 0.88 -2.33 -1.80
C ILE A 170 -0.57 -2.05 -1.41
N PHE A 171 -1.50 -2.41 -2.28
CA PHE A 171 -2.93 -2.21 -2.10
C PHE A 171 -3.68 -3.53 -1.94
N PHE A 172 -4.86 -3.45 -1.33
CA PHE A 172 -5.67 -4.62 -0.96
C PHE A 172 -7.06 -4.55 -1.61
N PRO A 173 -7.73 -5.70 -1.83
CA PRO A 173 -9.09 -5.69 -2.37
C PRO A 173 -10.06 -4.89 -1.49
N ASP A 174 -10.85 -4.01 -2.10
CA ASP A 174 -11.80 -3.15 -1.39
C ASP A 174 -12.85 -3.97 -0.64
N ALA A 175 -13.37 -5.03 -1.26
CA ALA A 175 -14.37 -5.90 -0.65
C ALA A 175 -13.87 -6.58 0.64
N LEU A 176 -12.60 -6.98 0.68
CA LEU A 176 -12.00 -7.56 1.89
C LEU A 176 -11.79 -6.49 2.96
N SER A 177 -11.29 -5.31 2.55
CA SER A 177 -11.09 -4.18 3.47
C SER A 177 -12.42 -3.77 4.12
N GLU A 178 -13.48 -3.64 3.32
CA GLU A 178 -14.83 -3.31 3.80
C GLU A 178 -15.36 -4.37 4.76
N TYR A 179 -15.21 -5.66 4.42
CA TYR A 179 -15.59 -6.76 5.31
C TYR A 179 -14.85 -6.68 6.67
N ILE A 180 -13.53 -6.52 6.66
CA ILE A 180 -12.74 -6.42 7.90
C ILE A 180 -13.18 -5.23 8.75
N TYR A 181 -13.36 -4.06 8.14
CA TYR A 181 -13.72 -2.83 8.85
C TYR A 181 -15.13 -2.85 9.44
N LEU A 182 -16.05 -3.61 8.82
CA LEU A 182 -17.41 -3.78 9.34
C LEU A 182 -17.51 -4.85 10.42
N GLN A 183 -16.73 -5.93 10.31
CA GLN A 183 -16.93 -7.13 11.13
C GLN A 183 -15.94 -7.28 12.29
N SER A 184 -14.76 -6.65 12.21
CA SER A 184 -13.70 -6.85 13.20
C SER A 184 -13.71 -5.73 14.25
N PRO A 185 -13.82 -6.05 15.56
CA PRO A 185 -13.84 -5.06 16.63
C PRO A 185 -12.63 -4.11 16.62
N GLU A 186 -11.45 -4.61 16.25
CA GLU A 186 -10.19 -3.86 16.22
C GLU A 186 -10.17 -2.76 15.16
N TYR A 187 -11.02 -2.87 14.13
CA TYR A 187 -11.09 -1.93 13.01
C TYR A 187 -12.36 -1.09 13.03
N LYS A 188 -13.23 -1.30 14.02
CA LYS A 188 -14.47 -0.55 14.15
C LYS A 188 -14.18 0.89 14.57
N ARG A 189 -14.74 1.85 13.83
CA ARG A 189 -14.54 3.29 14.04
C ARG A 189 -15.87 4.04 13.96
N GLU A 190 -15.90 5.24 14.53
CA GLU A 190 -17.06 6.14 14.41
C GLU A 190 -17.18 6.78 13.02
N GLY A 191 -16.07 6.93 12.30
CA GLY A 191 -16.03 7.47 10.95
C GLY A 191 -16.12 6.37 9.88
N GLU A 192 -16.72 6.71 8.75
CA GLU A 192 -16.76 5.86 7.56
C GLU A 192 -15.49 6.02 6.73
N ARG A 193 -15.06 4.92 6.11
CA ARG A 193 -13.98 4.93 5.13
C ARG A 193 -14.40 5.79 3.94
N ASP A 194 -13.68 6.87 3.70
CA ASP A 194 -14.00 7.85 2.66
C ASP A 194 -13.34 7.56 1.30
N THR A 195 -12.35 6.67 1.27
CA THR A 195 -11.49 6.44 0.11
C THR A 195 -11.34 4.95 -0.17
N VAL A 196 -11.80 4.52 -1.34
CA VAL A 196 -11.59 3.18 -1.93
C VAL A 196 -10.53 3.24 -3.02
N ASN A 197 -10.04 2.09 -3.50
CA ASN A 197 -8.92 2.06 -4.45
C ASN A 197 -9.19 2.89 -5.72
N SER A 198 -10.42 2.85 -6.24
CA SER A 198 -10.79 3.54 -7.50
C SER A 198 -10.75 5.07 -7.42
N ILE A 199 -10.71 5.65 -6.22
CA ILE A 199 -10.65 7.10 -6.00
C ILE A 199 -9.42 7.54 -5.21
N ASP A 200 -8.54 6.62 -4.82
CA ASP A 200 -7.22 6.94 -4.27
C ASP A 200 -6.25 7.24 -5.41
N GLY A 201 -5.80 8.50 -5.49
CA GLY A 201 -4.89 8.93 -6.57
C GLY A 201 -3.54 8.22 -6.58
N ILE A 202 -3.08 7.72 -5.43
CA ILE A 202 -1.83 6.98 -5.32
C ILE A 202 -2.05 5.53 -5.77
N ALA A 203 -3.17 4.91 -5.43
CA ALA A 203 -3.52 3.58 -5.96
C ALA A 203 -3.67 3.61 -7.49
N ALA A 204 -4.30 4.66 -8.03
CA ALA A 204 -4.40 4.89 -9.47
C ALA A 204 -3.01 5.05 -10.13
N GLN A 205 -2.09 5.81 -9.50
CA GLN A 205 -0.71 5.94 -9.97
C GLN A 205 0.06 4.62 -9.91
N ALA A 206 -0.15 3.83 -8.85
CA ALA A 206 0.53 2.56 -8.63
C ALA A 206 0.10 1.45 -9.61
N GLY A 207 -1.10 1.58 -10.18
CA GLY A 207 -1.63 0.68 -11.19
C GLY A 207 -1.93 -0.74 -10.70
N GLU A 208 -2.45 -1.56 -11.62
CA GLU A 208 -2.93 -2.92 -11.33
C GLU A 208 -1.85 -3.86 -10.74
N GLY A 209 -0.58 -3.62 -11.06
CA GLY A 209 0.51 -4.42 -10.51
C GLY A 209 0.71 -4.26 -9.00
N SER A 210 0.14 -3.23 -8.38
CA SER A 210 0.36 -2.93 -6.96
C SER A 210 -0.66 -3.58 -6.01
N TYR A 211 -1.64 -4.32 -6.54
CA TYR A 211 -2.61 -5.06 -5.74
C TYR A 211 -2.09 -6.46 -5.40
N CYS A 212 -1.96 -6.75 -4.11
CA CYS A 212 -1.46 -8.04 -3.65
C CYS A 212 -2.44 -9.19 -3.94
N ALA A 213 -1.90 -10.38 -4.20
CA ALA A 213 -2.68 -11.60 -4.08
C ALA A 213 -2.92 -11.87 -2.59
N ILE A 214 -4.18 -12.06 -2.20
CA ILE A 214 -4.55 -12.31 -0.80
C ILE A 214 -5.27 -13.65 -0.66
N ARG A 215 -4.94 -14.39 0.41
CA ARG A 215 -5.55 -15.67 0.75
C ARG A 215 -5.84 -15.72 2.24
N GLU A 216 -7.03 -16.20 2.59
CA GLU A 216 -7.38 -16.52 3.97
C GLU A 216 -6.70 -17.83 4.39
N GLN A 217 -6.15 -17.85 5.60
CA GLN A 217 -5.62 -19.04 6.26
C GLN A 217 -6.30 -19.21 7.61
N LYS A 218 -5.99 -20.31 8.32
CA LYS A 218 -6.65 -20.68 9.57
C LYS A 218 -6.56 -19.61 10.67
N ASP A 219 -5.46 -18.85 10.72
CA ASP A 219 -5.13 -17.92 11.82
C ASP A 219 -4.68 -16.53 11.33
N ARG A 220 -4.66 -16.30 10.01
CA ARG A 220 -4.14 -15.08 9.39
C ARG A 220 -4.63 -14.94 7.96
N TYR A 221 -4.44 -13.76 7.39
CA TYR A 221 -4.33 -13.62 5.94
C TYR A 221 -2.87 -13.79 5.48
N SER A 222 -2.69 -14.25 4.25
CA SER A 222 -1.41 -14.21 3.54
C SER A 222 -1.56 -13.31 2.32
N ALA A 223 -0.75 -12.25 2.27
CA ALA A 223 -0.63 -11.35 1.14
C ALA A 223 0.72 -11.58 0.45
N ALA A 224 0.71 -11.63 -0.89
CA ALA A 224 1.88 -11.84 -1.71
C ALA A 224 1.91 -10.85 -2.87
N LEU A 225 3.07 -10.22 -3.09
CA LEU A 225 3.33 -9.32 -4.21
C LEU A 225 4.69 -9.64 -4.85
N VAL A 226 4.73 -9.72 -6.18
CA VAL A 226 5.97 -9.77 -6.95
C VAL A 226 6.29 -8.34 -7.39
N VAL A 227 7.50 -7.88 -7.08
CA VAL A 227 7.99 -6.52 -7.33
C VAL A 227 9.14 -6.60 -8.32
N GLY A 228 8.86 -6.26 -9.57
CA GLY A 228 9.90 -6.06 -10.57
C GLY A 228 10.59 -4.72 -10.37
N ILE A 229 11.92 -4.74 -10.26
CA ILE A 229 12.74 -3.53 -10.15
C ILE A 229 13.71 -3.42 -11.33
N ASP A 230 14.10 -2.18 -11.63
CA ASP A 230 15.27 -1.89 -12.45
C ASP A 230 16.48 -1.73 -11.50
N PRO A 231 17.46 -2.65 -11.51
CA PRO A 231 18.63 -2.54 -10.64
C PRO A 231 19.49 -1.29 -10.89
N ALA A 232 19.36 -0.68 -12.06
CA ALA A 232 20.07 0.54 -12.42
C ALA A 232 19.32 1.81 -12.01
N ALA A 233 18.07 1.70 -11.53
CA ALA A 233 17.26 2.84 -11.12
C ALA A 233 18.00 3.70 -10.08
N GLU A 234 17.91 5.01 -10.26
CA GLU A 234 18.36 5.99 -9.28
C GLU A 234 17.12 6.62 -8.67
N TRP A 235 16.85 6.32 -7.40
CA TRP A 235 15.81 7.04 -6.69
C TRP A 235 16.28 8.46 -6.41
N LYS A 236 15.54 9.45 -6.92
CA LYS A 236 15.73 10.85 -6.57
C LYS A 236 14.79 11.16 -5.42
N GLU A 237 15.37 11.48 -4.26
CA GLU A 237 14.61 11.89 -3.09
C GLU A 237 13.63 13.00 -3.47
N GLN A 238 12.34 12.70 -3.43
CA GLN A 238 11.32 13.70 -3.65
C GLN A 238 11.29 14.57 -2.40
N ASN A 239 11.89 15.76 -2.49
CA ASN A 239 11.79 16.82 -1.49
C ASN A 239 10.31 17.03 -1.11
N GLN A 240 9.87 16.43 0.00
CA GLN A 240 8.61 16.75 0.65
C GLN A 240 8.92 17.24 2.07
N GLY A 241 9.00 18.56 2.19
CA GLY A 241 9.27 19.24 3.44
C GLY A 241 8.22 18.90 4.50
N MET A 242 8.65 18.15 5.50
CA MET A 242 8.44 18.47 6.91
C MET A 242 9.72 18.06 7.63
N ASN A 243 10.65 19.00 7.79
CA ASN A 243 11.73 18.91 8.77
C ASN A 243 11.11 18.98 10.17
N GLY A 244 10.43 17.91 10.57
CA GLY A 244 10.24 17.58 11.97
C GLY A 244 11.49 16.81 12.39
N THR A 245 12.55 17.51 12.75
CA THR A 245 13.64 16.90 13.53
C THR A 245 13.00 16.10 14.67
N PRO A 246 13.33 14.81 14.85
CA PRO A 246 12.99 14.11 16.08
C PRO A 246 13.58 14.90 17.23
N SER A 247 12.74 15.51 18.06
CA SER A 247 13.24 16.30 19.18
C SER A 247 13.93 15.33 20.13
N GLY A 248 15.26 15.46 20.21
CA GLY A 248 16.13 14.59 20.97
C GLY A 248 15.78 14.58 22.46
N ALA A 249 15.98 13.42 23.08
CA ALA A 249 15.84 13.22 24.52
C ALA A 249 16.75 14.17 25.33
N PRO A 250 16.35 14.55 26.56
CA PRO A 250 17.04 15.57 27.35
C PRO A 250 18.30 14.98 28.02
N GLY A 251 19.48 15.38 27.54
CA GLY A 251 20.75 15.26 28.26
C GLY A 251 21.01 16.52 29.08
N GLY A 252 21.08 16.39 30.42
CA GLY A 252 21.18 17.51 31.35
C GLY A 252 22.60 18.01 31.67
N LYS A 253 22.61 19.27 32.13
CA LYS A 253 23.62 20.04 32.91
C LYS A 253 24.91 20.41 32.13
N SER A 254 25.43 21.64 32.21
CA SER A 254 25.55 22.57 33.35
C SER A 254 25.55 24.06 32.95
N ASP A 255 25.36 24.89 33.98
CA ASP A 255 25.31 26.36 34.06
C ASP A 255 26.40 27.15 33.31
N GLU A 256 26.07 28.37 32.86
CA GLU A 256 26.66 29.64 33.34
C GLU A 256 26.12 30.87 32.56
N GLY A 257 25.72 31.93 33.28
CA GLY A 257 25.83 33.32 32.80
C GLY A 257 24.59 34.08 32.31
N ARG A 258 23.83 34.70 33.22
CA ARG A 258 23.12 36.00 33.00
C ARG A 258 24.02 37.13 33.57
N PRO A 259 23.83 38.46 33.29
CA PRO A 259 22.55 39.15 33.08
C PRO A 259 22.54 40.37 32.10
N GLY A 260 21.37 40.99 31.91
CA GLY A 260 21.17 42.36 31.39
C GLY A 260 20.03 42.46 30.37
N ALA A 261 18.78 42.75 30.76
CA ALA A 261 18.17 44.09 30.93
C ALA A 261 17.73 44.74 29.60
N GLY A 262 16.42 44.99 29.45
CA GLY A 262 15.85 45.73 28.31
C GLY A 262 14.34 45.56 28.17
N GLN A 263 13.59 46.41 28.87
CA GLN A 263 12.14 46.59 28.78
C GLN A 263 11.84 47.61 27.67
N MET A 264 10.82 47.41 26.81
CA MET A 264 9.93 48.47 26.22
C MET A 264 8.82 47.90 25.31
N ALA A 265 7.58 48.20 25.72
CA ALA A 265 6.35 48.60 25.00
C ALA A 265 5.93 48.06 23.60
N ALA A 266 4.70 47.51 23.60
CA ALA A 266 3.52 47.70 22.73
C ALA A 266 3.65 48.03 21.22
N GLY A 267 2.99 47.21 20.39
CA GLY A 267 2.61 47.49 19.00
C GLY A 267 1.58 46.45 18.48
N ALA A 268 0.57 46.90 17.76
CA ALA A 268 -0.72 46.25 17.56
C ALA A 268 -0.83 45.22 16.40
N ASN A 269 -1.94 44.46 16.46
CA ASN A 269 -2.77 43.90 15.37
C ASN A 269 -2.18 42.91 14.35
N GLY A 270 -2.71 41.68 14.39
CA GLY A 270 -2.65 40.71 13.30
C GLY A 270 -3.45 39.44 13.60
N LYS A 271 -4.73 39.42 13.21
CA LYS A 271 -5.61 38.23 13.25
C LYS A 271 -5.12 37.18 12.23
N PRO A 272 -4.98 35.89 12.58
CA PRO A 272 -4.69 34.87 11.57
C PRO A 272 -5.95 34.56 10.71
N PRO A 273 -5.77 34.26 9.40
CA PRO A 273 -6.86 34.03 8.47
C PRO A 273 -7.56 32.68 8.72
N SER A 274 -8.88 32.71 8.55
CA SER A 274 -9.79 31.59 8.61
C SER A 274 -9.96 30.99 7.21
N ASP A 275 -9.36 29.84 6.96
CA ASP A 275 -9.51 29.11 5.70
C ASP A 275 -10.54 27.99 5.85
N THR A 276 -11.80 28.34 5.58
CA THR A 276 -12.87 27.40 5.29
C THR A 276 -12.74 26.93 3.84
N PRO A 277 -12.62 25.63 3.53
CA PRO A 277 -12.71 25.15 2.16
C PRO A 277 -14.17 25.17 1.65
N PRO A 278 -14.40 25.41 0.35
CA PRO A 278 -15.74 25.56 -0.22
C PRO A 278 -16.52 24.24 -0.22
N ALA A 279 -17.80 24.33 0.14
CA ALA A 279 -18.75 23.22 0.11
C ALA A 279 -18.99 22.77 -1.35
N GLY A 280 -18.62 21.53 -1.66
CA GLY A 280 -19.07 20.84 -2.87
C GLY A 280 -20.53 20.39 -2.74
N PRO A 281 -21.28 20.27 -3.86
CA PRO A 281 -22.68 19.86 -3.81
C PRO A 281 -22.82 18.39 -3.35
N PRO A 282 -23.94 18.04 -2.68
CA PRO A 282 -24.16 16.70 -2.14
C PRO A 282 -24.32 15.65 -3.26
N PRO A 283 -23.83 14.41 -3.07
CA PRO A 283 -24.04 13.34 -4.04
C PRO A 283 -25.51 12.91 -4.07
N GLN A 284 -26.07 12.83 -5.28
CA GLN A 284 -27.43 12.36 -5.51
C GLN A 284 -27.52 10.84 -5.28
N GLY A 285 -28.50 10.42 -4.48
CA GLY A 285 -28.71 9.03 -4.11
C GLY A 285 -29.12 8.15 -5.29
N LEU A 286 -28.43 7.03 -5.44
CA LEU A 286 -28.88 5.92 -6.28
C LEU A 286 -29.70 4.96 -5.40
N SER A 287 -31.02 5.05 -5.56
CA SER A 287 -31.97 4.05 -5.08
C SER A 287 -32.14 2.97 -6.15
N GLY A 288 -32.02 1.68 -5.79
CA GLY A 288 -32.22 0.63 -6.80
C GLY A 288 -31.93 -0.82 -6.42
N ARG A 289 -32.86 -1.42 -5.64
CA ARG A 289 -33.24 -2.86 -5.59
C ARG A 289 -32.26 -3.87 -4.98
N GLY A 290 -32.51 -4.15 -3.69
CA GLY A 290 -32.00 -5.31 -2.98
C GLY A 290 -32.67 -6.64 -3.39
N GLY A 291 -31.84 -7.68 -3.48
CA GLY A 291 -32.27 -9.07 -3.29
C GLY A 291 -32.26 -9.42 -1.79
N PRO A 292 -33.03 -10.43 -1.35
CA PRO A 292 -33.17 -10.74 0.07
C PRO A 292 -31.86 -11.24 0.69
N PRO A 293 -31.50 -10.81 1.91
CA PRO A 293 -30.33 -11.31 2.60
C PRO A 293 -30.56 -12.75 3.05
N SER A 294 -29.68 -13.67 2.63
CA SER A 294 -29.60 -15.00 3.23
C SER A 294 -29.18 -14.83 4.70
N ARG A 295 -30.01 -15.29 5.64
CA ARG A 295 -29.63 -15.43 7.05
C ARG A 295 -28.34 -16.24 7.14
N ARG A 296 -27.28 -15.65 7.71
CA ARG A 296 -26.13 -16.36 8.25
C ARG A 296 -26.00 -15.98 9.71
N ASP A 297 -25.79 -17.00 10.52
CA ASP A 297 -25.82 -16.95 11.97
C ASP A 297 -24.68 -16.09 12.54
N ASP A 298 -25.00 -15.37 13.62
CA ASP A 298 -24.21 -14.34 14.33
C ASP A 298 -22.93 -14.86 15.02
N ASN A 299 -22.36 -15.99 14.58
CA ASN A 299 -21.30 -16.70 15.31
C ASN A 299 -20.02 -16.97 14.53
N THR A 300 -19.77 -16.25 13.43
CA THR A 300 -18.56 -16.44 12.63
C THR A 300 -17.43 -15.55 13.14
N ARG A 301 -16.72 -15.97 14.21
CA ARG A 301 -15.40 -15.40 14.50
C ARG A 301 -14.48 -15.68 13.32
N MET A 302 -13.84 -14.63 12.77
CA MET A 302 -12.95 -14.70 11.61
C MET A 302 -11.82 -15.74 11.80
N PHE A 303 -11.37 -15.95 13.04
CA PHE A 303 -10.49 -17.06 13.40
C PHE A 303 -11.03 -17.72 14.68
N PRO A 304 -11.63 -18.92 14.59
CA PRO A 304 -12.04 -19.65 15.79
C PRO A 304 -10.81 -20.26 16.46
N GLY A 305 -10.24 -19.59 17.46
CA GLY A 305 -9.28 -20.21 18.40
C GLY A 305 -8.07 -19.39 18.88
N ALA A 306 -8.24 -18.10 19.20
CA ALA A 306 -7.30 -17.38 20.05
C ALA A 306 -7.87 -17.25 21.47
#